data_AF-A0A5N4EVB4-F1
#
_entry.id   AF-A0A5N4EVB4-F1
#
_cell.length_a   1.000
_cell.length_b   1.000
_cell.length_c   1.000
_cell.angle_alpha   90.00
_cell.angle_beta   90.00
_cell.angle_gamma   90.00
#
_symmetry.space_group_name_H-M   'P 1'
#
loop_
_entity.id
_entity.type
_entity.pdbx_description
1 polymer ?
#
loop_
_entity_poly.entity_id
_entity_poly.type
_entity_poly.pdbx_seq_one_letter_code
_entity_poly.pdbx_strand_id
1 'polypeptide(L)'
;MGRISISSKTENVIGNLNLNYHVAKGIVYFDSNGKVIKTILHNKKFESWVEISSITGKYIGEIRDYEGRKYEKAQMPNIINNNEISPRHKVYYQQFDHEIAAFTLIYNRALEHDRKLLKEKRIFKLSETKRLFALPIINTVGLFFVGGGKYTNLPSCLDPTLVKAMCMRESRCCITQQQQDIMQVNNEGDWVKGKEQVGLKKGLKIKESQSIQAGILWLHSKSLSTRKYYIRGLKWNKGWDYTDAKVENITTEREKNAELNIYTCSNDWWNAVKQYNGSPKKEEYVRAVREYYQKASIPTCEDYYVDDKNYIRPYVPESI
;
A
#
# COMPACT_ATOMS: atom_id res chain seq x y z
N MET A 1 -51.66 5.08 -51.25
CA MET A 1 -50.52 4.17 -51.46
C MET A 1 -49.25 4.88 -51.00
N GLY A 2 -48.89 4.73 -49.73
CA GLY A 2 -47.75 5.42 -49.13
C GLY A 2 -46.47 4.61 -49.30
N ARG A 3 -45.43 5.20 -49.91
CA ARG A 3 -44.08 4.63 -49.98
C ARG A 3 -43.42 4.74 -48.62
N ILE A 4 -43.03 3.59 -48.06
CA ILE A 4 -42.21 3.47 -46.87
C ILE A 4 -40.77 3.85 -47.25
N SER A 5 -40.24 4.90 -46.64
CA SER A 5 -38.83 5.26 -46.67
C SER A 5 -38.14 4.58 -45.49
N ILE A 6 -37.24 3.64 -45.78
CA ILE A 6 -36.37 3.01 -44.77
C ILE A 6 -35.14 3.91 -44.64
N SER A 7 -35.14 4.78 -43.63
CA SER A 7 -33.96 5.52 -43.20
C SER A 7 -33.15 4.64 -42.25
N SER A 8 -32.10 3.98 -42.76
CA SER A 8 -31.09 3.32 -41.94
C SER A 8 -30.23 4.38 -41.24
N LYS A 9 -30.70 4.88 -40.10
CA LYS A 9 -29.81 5.47 -39.10
C LYS A 9 -29.58 4.41 -38.04
N THR A 10 -28.42 3.77 -38.12
CA THR A 10 -27.79 3.08 -36.99
C THR A 10 -27.74 4.06 -35.83
N GLU A 11 -28.73 3.95 -34.93
CA GLU A 11 -28.61 4.48 -33.58
C GLU A 11 -27.42 3.75 -32.94
N ASN A 12 -26.31 4.47 -32.82
CA ASN A 12 -25.31 4.15 -31.82
C ASN A 12 -26.04 4.20 -30.48
N VAL A 13 -26.42 3.02 -29.98
CA VAL A 13 -26.82 2.80 -28.59
C VAL A 13 -25.59 3.08 -27.74
N ILE A 14 -25.29 4.36 -27.52
CA ILE A 14 -24.49 4.79 -26.39
C ILE A 14 -25.40 4.50 -25.20
N GLY A 15 -25.19 3.33 -24.60
CA GLY A 15 -25.94 2.91 -23.43
C GLY A 15 -25.99 4.04 -22.41
N ASN A 16 -27.22 4.45 -22.07
CA ASN A 16 -27.55 5.23 -20.90
C ASN A 16 -26.89 4.60 -19.67
N LEU A 17 -25.69 5.06 -19.32
CA LEU A 17 -25.05 4.80 -18.05
C LEU A 17 -25.42 5.94 -17.11
N ASN A 18 -26.50 5.74 -16.36
CA ASN A 18 -26.80 6.49 -15.15
C ASN A 18 -25.57 6.43 -14.22
N LEU A 19 -24.76 7.49 -14.23
CA LEU A 19 -23.63 7.66 -13.33
C LEU A 19 -24.03 8.68 -12.27
N ASN A 20 -24.57 8.19 -11.15
CA ASN A 20 -24.67 9.03 -9.96
C ASN A 20 -23.25 9.19 -9.41
N TYR A 21 -22.62 10.34 -9.68
CA TYR A 21 -21.33 10.69 -9.07
C TYR A 21 -21.53 10.91 -7.57
N HIS A 22 -20.79 10.17 -6.74
CA HIS A 22 -20.72 10.49 -5.32
C HIS A 22 -19.28 10.44 -4.83
N VAL A 23 -18.65 11.61 -4.72
CA VAL A 23 -17.64 11.80 -3.68
C VAL A 23 -18.31 12.56 -2.54
N ALA A 24 -18.63 11.83 -1.49
CA ALA A 24 -18.76 12.38 -0.15
C ALA A 24 -18.26 11.32 0.82
N LYS A 25 -17.01 11.43 1.23
CA LYS A 25 -16.56 10.80 2.46
C LYS A 25 -15.82 11.87 3.23
N GLY A 26 -16.43 12.35 4.29
CA GLY A 26 -15.85 13.40 5.11
C GLY A 26 -14.75 12.81 5.98
N ILE A 27 -15.15 12.27 7.11
CA ILE A 27 -14.24 11.63 8.06
C ILE A 27 -14.52 10.13 8.05
N VAL A 28 -13.51 9.32 7.74
CA VAL A 28 -13.63 7.85 7.73
C VAL A 28 -12.76 7.26 8.83
N TYR A 29 -13.37 6.40 9.63
CA TYR A 29 -12.71 5.65 10.70
C TYR A 29 -12.52 4.20 10.26
N PHE A 30 -11.31 3.72 10.45
CA PHE A 30 -10.89 2.35 10.17
C PHE A 30 -10.49 1.65 11.46
N ASP A 31 -10.74 0.35 11.54
CA ASP A 31 -10.14 -0.48 12.58
C ASP A 31 -8.64 -0.67 12.33
N SER A 32 -7.96 -1.31 13.28
CA SER A 32 -6.51 -1.55 13.18
C SER A 32 -6.08 -2.45 12.01
N ASN A 33 -7.02 -3.17 11.38
CA ASN A 33 -6.79 -3.99 10.19
C ASN A 33 -7.16 -3.26 8.89
N GLY A 34 -7.66 -2.03 8.99
CA GLY A 34 -8.05 -1.21 7.85
C GLY A 34 -9.46 -1.49 7.33
N LYS A 35 -10.33 -2.13 8.12
CA LYS A 35 -11.76 -2.24 7.81
C LYS A 35 -12.47 -0.96 8.23
N VAL A 36 -13.34 -0.42 7.37
CA VAL A 36 -14.17 0.76 7.71
C VAL A 36 -15.11 0.43 8.88
N ILE A 37 -15.02 1.23 9.95
CA ILE A 37 -15.93 1.20 11.10
C ILE A 37 -17.07 2.20 10.89
N LYS A 38 -16.73 3.44 10.51
CA LYS A 38 -17.68 4.55 10.43
C LYS A 38 -17.28 5.52 9.33
N THR A 39 -18.28 6.10 8.68
CA THR A 39 -18.12 7.27 7.81
C THR A 39 -19.02 8.38 8.32
N ILE A 40 -18.45 9.55 8.55
CA ILE A 40 -19.16 10.78 8.87
C ILE A 40 -19.08 11.68 7.65
N LEU A 41 -20.24 12.06 7.11
CA LEU A 41 -20.29 13.03 6.02
C LEU A 41 -19.93 14.41 6.58
N HIS A 42 -19.04 15.11 5.91
CA HIS A 42 -18.57 16.42 6.34
C HIS A 42 -18.18 17.24 5.12
N ASN A 43 -18.51 18.53 5.10
CA ASN A 43 -18.35 19.40 3.91
C ASN A 43 -17.05 20.22 3.91
N LYS A 44 -16.27 20.15 5.00
CA LYS A 44 -15.00 20.90 5.18
C LYS A 44 -13.82 20.06 5.67
N LYS A 45 -14.00 18.74 5.76
CA LYS A 45 -12.98 17.82 6.28
C LYS A 45 -13.02 16.56 5.45
N PHE A 46 -11.85 16.19 4.95
CA PHE A 46 -11.62 14.96 4.22
C PHE A 46 -10.46 14.25 4.91
N GLU A 47 -10.79 13.35 5.85
CA GLU A 47 -9.81 12.77 6.78
C GLU A 47 -10.00 11.27 6.95
N SER A 48 -8.90 10.58 7.17
CA SER A 48 -8.87 9.15 7.50
C SER A 48 -8.25 8.95 8.86
N TRP A 49 -8.86 8.10 9.68
CA TRP A 49 -8.45 7.85 11.04
C TRP A 49 -8.40 6.35 11.27
N VAL A 50 -7.27 5.85 11.77
CA VAL A 50 -7.06 4.41 11.98
C VAL A 50 -6.93 4.15 13.47
N GLU A 51 -7.75 3.22 13.95
CA GLU A 51 -7.75 2.76 15.33
C GLU A 51 -6.34 2.34 15.74
N ILE A 52 -5.95 2.78 16.93
CA ILE A 52 -4.67 2.45 17.53
C ILE A 52 -4.79 1.06 18.16
N SER A 53 -4.05 0.09 17.64
CA SER A 53 -3.89 -1.20 18.33
C SER A 53 -2.78 -1.10 19.38
N SER A 54 -2.90 -1.87 20.45
CA SER A 54 -1.84 -2.02 21.49
C SER A 54 -0.53 -2.61 20.96
N ILE A 55 -0.52 -3.10 19.71
CA ILE A 55 0.58 -3.84 19.08
C ILE A 55 1.43 -2.93 18.17
N THR A 56 0.90 -1.76 17.78
CA THR A 56 1.57 -0.85 16.86
C THR A 56 2.38 0.21 17.60
N GLY A 57 3.63 0.44 17.16
CA GLY A 57 4.65 1.23 17.84
C GLY A 57 4.38 2.74 18.02
N LYS A 58 5.37 3.58 17.68
CA LYS A 58 5.30 5.03 17.93
C LYS A 58 4.22 5.63 17.04
N TYR A 59 3.35 6.49 17.59
CA TYR A 59 2.39 7.27 16.82
C TYR A 59 3.13 8.32 15.98
N ILE A 60 2.72 8.46 14.71
CA ILE A 60 3.36 9.28 13.69
C ILE A 60 2.50 10.54 13.41
N GLY A 61 1.19 10.46 13.63
CA GLY A 61 0.22 11.52 13.41
C GLY A 61 -0.53 12.00 14.66
N GLU A 62 -1.50 12.89 14.43
CA GLU A 62 -2.45 13.41 15.43
C GLU A 62 -3.29 12.27 16.01
N ILE A 63 -3.53 12.28 17.33
CA ILE A 63 -4.32 11.27 18.05
C ILE A 63 -5.61 11.90 18.55
N ARG A 64 -6.72 11.18 18.45
CA ARG A 64 -7.99 11.55 19.09
C ARG A 64 -8.73 10.36 19.68
N ASP A 65 -9.55 10.64 20.67
CA ASP A 65 -10.56 9.71 21.18
C ASP A 65 -11.88 9.91 20.42
N TYR A 66 -12.54 8.81 20.06
CA TYR A 66 -13.87 8.81 19.45
C TYR A 66 -14.60 7.52 19.84
N GLU A 67 -15.82 7.64 20.39
CA GLU A 67 -16.64 6.50 20.84
C GLU A 67 -15.87 5.50 21.73
N GLY A 68 -15.03 6.01 22.65
CA GLY A 68 -14.24 5.19 23.58
C GLY A 68 -13.04 4.47 22.97
N ARG A 69 -12.68 4.79 21.71
CA ARG A 69 -11.51 4.23 21.01
C ARG A 69 -10.53 5.33 20.65
N LYS A 70 -9.25 4.98 20.61
CA LYS A 70 -8.17 5.87 20.18
C LYS A 70 -7.90 5.68 18.70
N TYR A 71 -7.83 6.79 17.97
CA TYR A 71 -7.50 6.82 16.56
C TYR A 71 -6.31 7.74 16.31
N GLU A 72 -5.50 7.41 15.33
CA GLU A 72 -4.53 8.36 14.78
C GLU A 72 -4.86 8.71 13.34
N LYS A 73 -4.63 9.97 13.00
CA LYS A 73 -4.90 10.55 11.69
C LYS A 73 -3.91 9.99 10.67
N ALA A 74 -4.43 9.42 9.60
CA ALA A 74 -3.62 9.02 8.46
C ALA A 74 -3.35 10.22 7.55
N GLN A 75 -2.12 10.30 7.05
CA GLN A 75 -1.76 11.28 6.03
C GLN A 75 -2.58 11.00 4.76
N MET A 76 -3.33 12.00 4.29
CA MET A 76 -4.05 11.89 3.03
C MET A 76 -3.06 11.99 1.85
N PRO A 77 -3.26 11.19 0.78
CA PRO A 77 -2.45 11.36 -0.42
C PRO A 77 -2.72 12.73 -1.06
N ASN A 78 -1.70 13.30 -1.68
CA ASN A 78 -1.87 14.53 -2.44
C ASN A 78 -2.80 14.33 -3.66
N ILE A 79 -3.36 15.43 -4.15
CA ILE A 79 -4.18 15.42 -5.37
C ILE A 79 -3.26 15.41 -6.56
N ILE A 80 -3.35 14.36 -7.38
CA ILE A 80 -2.57 14.25 -8.61
C ILE A 80 -3.37 14.89 -9.74
N ASN A 81 -2.93 16.06 -10.18
CA ASN A 81 -3.53 16.77 -11.31
C ASN A 81 -2.83 16.33 -12.60
N ASN A 82 -3.45 15.43 -13.35
CA ASN A 82 -2.99 15.10 -14.69
C ASN A 82 -4.01 15.57 -15.73
N ASN A 83 -3.60 16.52 -16.58
CA ASN A 83 -4.42 17.09 -17.63
C ASN A 83 -4.84 16.07 -18.71
N GLU A 84 -4.17 14.92 -18.77
CA GLU A 84 -4.53 13.80 -19.65
C GLU A 84 -5.72 12.97 -19.12
N ILE A 85 -6.10 13.18 -17.86
CA ILE A 85 -7.19 12.47 -17.20
C ILE A 85 -8.43 13.37 -17.25
N SER A 86 -9.50 12.90 -17.89
CA SER A 86 -10.77 13.62 -17.87
C SER A 86 -11.23 13.84 -16.42
N PRO A 87 -11.92 14.94 -16.08
CA PRO A 87 -12.43 15.21 -14.73
C PRO A 87 -13.15 14.03 -14.09
N ARG A 88 -13.96 13.29 -14.87
CA ARG A 88 -14.65 12.05 -14.44
C ARG A 88 -13.70 11.01 -13.82
N HIS A 89 -12.57 10.75 -14.45
CA HIS A 89 -11.59 9.76 -13.99
C HIS A 89 -10.79 10.29 -12.79
N LYS A 90 -10.56 11.61 -12.68
CA LYS A 90 -9.94 12.22 -11.48
C LYS A 90 -10.78 11.94 -10.23
N VAL A 91 -12.09 12.17 -10.32
CA VAL A 91 -13.08 11.94 -9.25
C VAL A 91 -13.14 10.47 -8.85
N TYR A 92 -13.07 9.56 -9.83
CA TYR A 92 -13.05 8.12 -9.57
C TYR A 92 -11.88 7.69 -8.68
N TYR A 93 -10.67 8.25 -8.82
CA TYR A 93 -9.55 7.82 -7.95
C TYR A 93 -9.62 8.37 -6.53
N GLN A 94 -10.18 9.56 -6.36
CA GLN A 94 -10.27 10.20 -5.04
C GLN A 94 -11.13 9.39 -4.06
N GLN A 95 -12.05 8.55 -4.56
CA GLN A 95 -12.85 7.66 -3.72
C GLN A 95 -11.99 6.66 -2.91
N PHE A 96 -10.76 6.38 -3.36
CA PHE A 96 -9.82 5.46 -2.71
C PHE A 96 -8.84 6.16 -1.77
N ASP A 97 -8.81 7.50 -1.72
CA ASP A 97 -7.82 8.25 -0.94
C ASP A 97 -7.87 7.90 0.55
N HIS A 98 -9.05 7.59 1.09
CA HIS A 98 -9.17 7.14 2.48
C HIS A 98 -8.53 5.77 2.73
N GLU A 99 -8.72 4.82 1.81
CA GLU A 99 -8.15 3.48 1.92
C GLU A 99 -6.63 3.52 1.72
N ILE A 100 -6.16 4.31 0.75
CA ILE A 100 -4.73 4.55 0.52
C ILE A 100 -4.08 5.14 1.78
N ALA A 101 -4.68 6.17 2.38
CA ALA A 101 -4.19 6.79 3.60
C ALA A 101 -4.13 5.78 4.75
N ALA A 102 -5.24 5.07 5.01
CA ALA A 102 -5.36 4.13 6.11
C ALA A 102 -4.38 2.96 6.00
N PHE A 103 -4.32 2.30 4.84
CA PHE A 103 -3.43 1.15 4.63
C PHE A 103 -1.96 1.55 4.66
N THR A 104 -1.62 2.74 4.16
CA THR A 104 -0.25 3.27 4.24
C THR A 104 0.15 3.54 5.70
N LEU A 105 -0.76 4.10 6.52
CA LEU A 105 -0.50 4.31 7.95
C LEU A 105 -0.32 2.97 8.69
N ILE A 106 -1.20 1.98 8.45
CA ILE A 106 -1.10 0.65 9.06
C ILE A 106 0.26 0.03 8.74
N TYR A 107 0.65 0.05 7.47
CA TYR A 107 1.96 -0.43 7.03
C TYR A 107 3.12 0.34 7.69
N ASN A 108 3.07 1.67 7.73
CA ASN A 108 4.14 2.48 8.32
C ASN A 108 4.29 2.28 9.84
N ARG A 109 3.19 2.08 10.56
CA ARG A 109 3.22 1.70 11.99
C ARG A 109 3.92 0.36 12.20
N ALA A 110 3.60 -0.61 11.35
CA ALA A 110 4.24 -1.92 11.38
C ALA A 110 5.74 -1.81 11.08
N LEU A 111 6.13 -0.97 10.12
CA LEU A 111 7.51 -0.72 9.74
C LEU A 111 8.31 -0.05 10.88
N GLU A 112 7.71 0.92 11.57
CA GLU A 112 8.33 1.58 12.72
C GLU A 112 8.46 0.64 13.92
N HIS A 113 7.49 -0.25 14.13
CA HIS A 113 7.62 -1.32 15.11
C HIS A 113 8.83 -2.22 14.78
N ASP A 114 8.96 -2.65 13.53
CA ASP A 114 10.07 -3.49 13.08
C ASP A 114 11.42 -2.77 13.23
N ARG A 115 11.49 -1.46 12.93
CA ARG A 115 12.67 -0.63 13.20
C ARG A 115 13.08 -0.62 14.66
N LYS A 116 12.12 -0.55 15.59
CA LYS A 116 12.40 -0.59 17.03
C LYS A 116 12.96 -1.95 17.45
N LEU A 117 12.35 -3.04 16.98
CA LEU A 117 12.87 -4.39 17.23
C LEU A 117 14.31 -4.54 16.74
N LEU A 118 14.64 -4.02 15.56
CA LEU A 118 15.99 -4.08 15.01
C LEU A 118 17.03 -3.25 15.77
N LYS A 119 16.66 -2.43 16.76
CA LYS A 119 17.63 -1.81 17.68
C LYS A 119 18.23 -2.83 18.64
N GLU A 120 17.54 -3.94 18.88
CA GLU A 120 18.05 -5.06 19.67
C GLU A 120 19.21 -5.72 18.91
N LYS A 121 20.37 -5.93 19.56
CA LYS A 121 21.52 -6.62 18.96
C LYS A 121 21.31 -8.14 18.92
N ARG A 122 20.28 -8.59 18.23
CA ARG A 122 19.94 -10.02 18.08
C ARG A 122 19.69 -10.41 16.63
N ILE A 123 19.73 -11.72 16.38
CA ILE A 123 19.36 -12.33 15.11
C ILE A 123 17.90 -12.80 15.20
N PHE A 124 17.12 -12.45 14.18
CA PHE A 124 15.71 -12.79 14.05
C PHE A 124 15.56 -13.77 12.89
N LYS A 125 15.14 -15.00 13.19
CA LYS A 125 14.83 -15.99 12.17
C LYS A 125 13.40 -15.79 11.67
N LEU A 126 13.23 -15.41 10.41
CA LEU A 126 11.93 -14.96 9.91
C LEU A 126 10.86 -16.05 9.88
N SER A 127 11.27 -17.30 9.63
CA SER A 127 10.35 -18.44 9.67
C SER A 127 9.74 -18.70 11.05
N GLU A 128 10.35 -18.17 12.12
CA GLU A 128 9.97 -18.41 13.52
C GLU A 128 9.53 -17.14 14.24
N THR A 129 9.78 -15.98 13.65
CA THR A 129 9.52 -14.67 14.27
C THR A 129 8.13 -14.18 13.88
N LYS A 130 7.11 -14.47 14.70
CA LYS A 130 5.77 -13.82 14.62
C LYS A 130 5.79 -12.33 15.00
N ARG A 131 6.96 -11.73 15.21
CA ARG A 131 7.13 -10.39 15.80
C ARG A 131 7.34 -9.27 14.77
N LEU A 132 7.56 -9.59 13.50
CA LEU A 132 7.76 -8.56 12.46
C LEU A 132 6.46 -8.39 11.70
N PHE A 133 5.94 -7.16 11.67
CA PHE A 133 4.55 -6.87 11.30
C PHE A 133 4.43 -6.24 9.90
N ALA A 134 5.45 -5.53 9.41
CA ALA A 134 5.38 -4.88 8.09
C ALA A 134 5.55 -5.86 6.94
N LEU A 135 6.23 -6.97 7.23
CA LEU A 135 6.46 -8.06 6.31
C LEU A 135 5.39 -9.11 6.53
N PRO A 136 4.39 -9.27 5.63
CA PRO A 136 3.69 -10.53 5.58
C PRO A 136 4.76 -11.59 5.41
N ILE A 137 4.74 -12.60 6.27
CA ILE A 137 5.77 -13.64 6.39
C ILE A 137 6.18 -14.09 4.98
N ILE A 138 7.28 -13.52 4.48
CA ILE A 138 7.86 -13.97 3.23
C ILE A 138 8.50 -15.28 3.62
N ASN A 139 7.72 -16.35 3.48
CA ASN A 139 8.08 -17.67 3.91
C ASN A 139 9.29 -18.11 3.11
N THR A 140 10.44 -17.80 3.68
CA THR A 140 11.75 -18.09 3.15
C THR A 140 12.51 -18.67 4.31
N VAL A 141 12.33 -19.98 4.46
CA VAL A 141 13.19 -20.79 5.31
C VAL A 141 14.65 -20.41 5.00
N GLY A 142 15.41 -20.05 6.03
CA GLY A 142 16.82 -19.68 5.90
C GLY A 142 17.11 -18.18 5.73
N LEU A 143 16.10 -17.31 5.89
CA LEU A 143 16.31 -15.86 5.90
C LEU A 143 16.19 -15.22 7.28
N PHE A 144 17.04 -14.21 7.48
CA PHE A 144 17.29 -13.61 8.78
C PHE A 144 17.26 -12.09 8.70
N PHE A 145 16.80 -11.48 9.79
CA PHE A 145 17.12 -10.10 10.11
C PHE A 145 18.12 -10.03 11.24
N VAL A 146 18.98 -9.04 11.19
CA VAL A 146 20.03 -8.85 12.19
C VAL A 146 19.96 -7.42 12.68
N GLY A 147 19.60 -7.28 13.95
CA GLY A 147 19.52 -5.97 14.59
C GLY A 147 20.90 -5.40 14.95
N GLY A 148 20.91 -4.19 15.51
CA GLY A 148 22.11 -3.39 15.70
C GLY A 148 22.48 -2.49 14.50
N GLY A 149 21.61 -2.40 13.49
CA GLY A 149 21.63 -1.37 12.43
C GLY A 149 22.70 -1.50 11.33
N LYS A 150 23.64 -2.45 11.45
CA LYS A 150 24.72 -2.63 10.45
C LYS A 150 24.33 -3.52 9.27
N TYR A 151 23.47 -4.51 9.50
CA TYR A 151 23.27 -5.63 8.57
C TYR A 151 21.91 -5.58 7.87
N THR A 152 20.88 -5.12 8.58
CA THR A 152 19.52 -4.99 8.06
C THR A 152 19.14 -3.53 7.94
N ASN A 153 18.79 -3.11 6.72
CA ASN A 153 18.14 -1.83 6.46
C ASN A 153 16.65 -2.06 6.16
N LEU A 154 15.80 -1.17 6.65
CA LEU A 154 14.38 -1.10 6.34
C LEU A 154 14.08 0.17 5.52
N PRO A 155 13.15 0.12 4.55
CA PRO A 155 12.81 1.28 3.71
C PRO A 155 12.21 2.41 4.54
N SER A 156 12.32 3.67 4.10
CA SER A 156 11.65 4.80 4.75
C SER A 156 10.12 4.60 4.85
N CYS A 157 9.42 5.41 5.64
CA CYS A 157 7.96 5.40 5.63
C CYS A 157 7.44 5.62 4.21
N LEU A 158 6.47 4.82 3.81
CA LEU A 158 5.83 4.90 2.51
C LEU A 158 4.94 6.14 2.45
N ASP A 159 5.05 6.90 1.37
CA ASP A 159 4.22 8.07 1.10
C ASP A 159 2.90 7.63 0.46
N PRO A 160 1.73 7.98 1.02
CA PRO A 160 0.42 7.65 0.43
C PRO A 160 0.26 8.24 -0.99
N THR A 161 0.89 9.38 -1.29
CA THR A 161 0.89 9.97 -2.63
C THR A 161 1.60 9.08 -3.65
N LEU A 162 2.69 8.40 -3.24
CA LEU A 162 3.38 7.43 -4.10
C LEU A 162 2.47 6.23 -4.42
N VAL A 163 1.76 5.72 -3.41
CA VAL A 163 0.78 4.63 -3.60
C VAL A 163 -0.31 5.05 -4.57
N LYS A 164 -0.85 6.27 -4.42
CA LYS A 164 -1.84 6.82 -5.35
C LYS A 164 -1.31 6.93 -6.78
N ALA A 165 -0.09 7.47 -6.95
CA ALA A 165 0.56 7.57 -8.26
C ALA A 165 0.76 6.19 -8.92
N MET A 166 1.12 5.17 -8.14
CA MET A 166 1.21 3.79 -8.61
C MET A 166 -0.15 3.24 -9.05
N CYS A 167 -1.21 3.41 -8.23
CA CYS A 167 -2.56 3.00 -8.59
C CYS A 167 -2.97 3.60 -9.94
N MET A 168 -2.77 4.91 -10.12
CA MET A 168 -3.08 5.61 -11.37
C MET A 168 -2.28 5.06 -12.55
N ARG A 169 -1.00 4.69 -12.35
CA ARG A 169 -0.18 4.12 -13.43
C ARG A 169 -0.60 2.70 -13.80
N GLU A 170 -0.86 1.86 -12.81
CA GLU A 170 -1.19 0.44 -13.00
C GLU A 170 -2.53 0.24 -13.69
N SER A 171 -3.56 0.96 -13.24
CA SER A 171 -4.90 0.92 -13.84
C SER A 171 -5.09 1.93 -14.98
N ARG A 172 -4.00 2.53 -15.49
CA ARG A 172 -4.03 3.52 -16.59
C ARG A 172 -5.09 4.60 -16.36
N CYS A 173 -5.13 5.16 -15.16
CA CYS A 173 -6.10 6.17 -14.79
C CYS A 173 -7.57 5.71 -14.98
N CYS A 174 -7.85 4.42 -14.80
CA CYS A 174 -9.17 3.80 -14.85
C CYS A 174 -9.91 4.08 -16.17
N ILE A 175 -9.17 4.29 -17.26
CA ILE A 175 -9.71 4.45 -18.61
C ILE A 175 -10.64 3.27 -18.97
N THR A 176 -10.43 2.10 -18.36
CA THR A 176 -11.36 0.97 -18.40
C THR A 176 -12.00 0.74 -17.03
N GLN A 177 -13.28 1.04 -16.86
CA GLN A 177 -14.06 0.88 -15.61
C GLN A 177 -14.13 -0.57 -15.08
N GLN A 178 -13.57 -1.55 -15.80
CA GLN A 178 -13.61 -2.98 -15.44
C GLN A 178 -12.41 -3.44 -14.59
N GLN A 179 -11.42 -2.57 -14.33
CA GLN A 179 -10.24 -2.92 -13.53
C GLN A 179 -10.50 -2.78 -12.02
N GLN A 180 -11.00 -3.84 -11.39
CA GLN A 180 -11.12 -3.94 -9.92
C GLN A 180 -9.76 -4.06 -9.21
N ASP A 181 -8.76 -4.62 -9.90
CA ASP A 181 -7.38 -4.69 -9.42
C ASP A 181 -6.62 -3.41 -9.81
N ILE A 182 -6.84 -2.33 -9.06
CA ILE A 182 -6.32 -0.99 -9.39
C ILE A 182 -4.80 -0.84 -9.32
N MET A 183 -4.12 -1.72 -8.59
CA MET A 183 -2.65 -1.85 -8.57
C MET A 183 -2.13 -2.97 -9.48
N GLN A 184 -3.00 -3.68 -10.21
CA GLN A 184 -2.66 -4.81 -11.09
C GLN A 184 -1.83 -5.90 -10.39
N VAL A 185 -1.91 -5.99 -9.06
CA VAL A 185 -1.06 -6.86 -8.26
C VAL A 185 -1.43 -8.33 -8.44
N ASN A 186 -2.69 -8.63 -8.74
CA ASN A 186 -3.22 -9.98 -8.95
C ASN A 186 -3.43 -10.32 -10.44
N ASN A 187 -2.77 -9.59 -11.35
CA ASN A 187 -2.79 -9.90 -12.77
C ASN A 187 -2.23 -11.31 -13.04
N GLU A 188 -3.01 -12.17 -13.72
CA GLU A 188 -2.63 -13.55 -14.03
C GLU A 188 -1.37 -13.64 -14.89
N GLY A 189 -1.17 -12.68 -15.80
CA GLY A 189 0.00 -12.64 -16.70
C GLY A 189 1.32 -12.34 -15.98
N ASP A 190 1.26 -11.78 -14.78
CA ASP A 190 2.42 -11.47 -13.91
C ASP A 190 2.36 -12.29 -12.61
N TRP A 191 1.65 -13.42 -12.61
CA TRP A 191 1.50 -14.20 -11.39
C TRP A 191 2.80 -14.91 -10.97
N VAL A 192 3.16 -14.78 -9.69
CA VAL A 192 4.25 -15.54 -9.06
C VAL A 192 3.80 -16.04 -7.68
N LYS A 193 4.29 -17.21 -7.24
CA LYS A 193 3.87 -17.86 -5.98
C LYS A 193 4.01 -16.96 -4.75
N GLY A 194 5.00 -16.07 -4.73
CA GLY A 194 5.19 -15.12 -3.63
C GLY A 194 3.99 -14.22 -3.35
N LYS A 195 3.11 -13.98 -4.34
CA LYS A 195 1.89 -13.19 -4.18
C LYS A 195 0.87 -13.82 -3.22
N GLU A 196 0.93 -15.14 -2.99
CA GLU A 196 0.11 -15.83 -1.98
C GLU A 196 0.38 -15.30 -0.56
N GLN A 197 1.61 -14.84 -0.30
CA GLN A 197 2.03 -14.34 1.01
C GLN A 197 1.39 -13.00 1.36
N VAL A 198 1.00 -12.22 0.35
CA VAL A 198 0.27 -10.95 0.54
C VAL A 198 -1.25 -11.13 0.48
N GLY A 199 -1.73 -12.38 0.61
CA GLY A 199 -3.15 -12.71 0.68
C GLY A 199 -3.86 -12.90 -0.67
N LEU A 200 -3.11 -12.94 -1.77
CA LEU A 200 -3.68 -13.11 -3.11
C LEU A 200 -3.82 -14.60 -3.48
N LYS A 201 -4.70 -14.87 -4.44
CA LYS A 201 -4.88 -16.21 -5.04
C LYS A 201 -4.97 -16.07 -6.56
N LYS A 202 -4.22 -16.92 -7.26
CA LYS A 202 -4.18 -16.93 -8.73
C LYS A 202 -5.58 -17.09 -9.31
N GLY A 203 -5.92 -16.27 -10.29
CA GLY A 203 -7.19 -16.34 -11.02
C GLY A 203 -8.43 -15.87 -10.26
N LEU A 204 -8.27 -15.35 -9.04
CA LEU A 204 -9.37 -14.71 -8.35
C LEU A 204 -9.44 -13.21 -8.66
N LYS A 205 -10.62 -12.72 -8.99
CA LYS A 205 -10.88 -11.28 -9.01
C LYS A 205 -10.83 -10.75 -7.58
N ILE A 206 -10.18 -9.62 -7.39
CA ILE A 206 -10.07 -8.93 -6.09
C ILE A 206 -10.73 -7.55 -6.19
N LYS A 207 -11.17 -7.03 -5.05
CA LYS A 207 -11.70 -5.67 -4.95
C LYS A 207 -10.56 -4.64 -4.86
N GLU A 208 -10.89 -3.38 -5.11
CA GLU A 208 -9.98 -2.24 -5.13
C GLU A 208 -9.22 -2.10 -3.80
N SER A 209 -9.95 -2.17 -2.69
CA SER A 209 -9.39 -2.13 -1.32
C SER A 209 -8.34 -3.24 -1.08
N GLN A 210 -8.64 -4.47 -1.53
CA GLN A 210 -7.72 -5.61 -1.44
C GLN A 210 -6.52 -5.43 -2.35
N SER A 211 -6.72 -4.86 -3.54
CA SER A 211 -5.64 -4.53 -4.48
C SER A 211 -4.66 -3.51 -3.88
N ILE A 212 -5.16 -2.46 -3.23
CA ILE A 212 -4.30 -1.47 -2.54
C ILE A 212 -3.51 -2.13 -1.41
N GLN A 213 -4.20 -2.85 -0.52
CA GLN A 213 -3.56 -3.48 0.63
C GLN A 213 -2.48 -4.49 0.20
N ALA A 214 -2.82 -5.42 -0.69
CA ALA A 214 -1.86 -6.39 -1.21
C ALA A 214 -0.76 -5.73 -2.04
N GLY A 215 -1.08 -4.67 -2.77
CA GLY A 215 -0.14 -3.90 -3.58
C GLY A 215 0.93 -3.18 -2.75
N ILE A 216 0.56 -2.59 -1.61
CA ILE A 216 1.53 -1.99 -0.66
C ILE A 216 2.49 -3.06 -0.13
N LEU A 217 1.96 -4.21 0.28
CA LEU A 217 2.79 -5.31 0.79
C LEU A 217 3.67 -5.92 -0.30
N TRP A 218 3.14 -6.04 -1.51
CA TRP A 218 3.92 -6.49 -2.67
C TRP A 218 5.03 -5.50 -3.00
N LEU A 219 4.75 -4.19 -2.96
CA LEU A 219 5.75 -3.14 -3.15
C LEU A 219 6.87 -3.24 -2.11
N HIS A 220 6.54 -3.48 -0.84
CA HIS A 220 7.57 -3.74 0.17
C HIS A 220 8.44 -4.94 -0.23
N SER A 221 7.83 -6.07 -0.64
CA SER A 221 8.59 -7.25 -1.08
C SER A 221 9.57 -6.95 -2.24
N LYS A 222 9.22 -6.00 -3.10
CA LYS A 222 10.05 -5.55 -4.23
C LYS A 222 11.19 -4.63 -3.82
N SER A 223 11.13 -4.04 -2.63
CA SER A 223 12.24 -3.29 -2.03
C SER A 223 13.33 -4.20 -1.45
N LEU A 224 13.02 -5.50 -1.28
CA LEU A 224 13.89 -6.44 -0.60
C LEU A 224 15.05 -6.91 -1.48
N SER A 225 16.19 -7.03 -0.83
CA SER A 225 17.38 -7.69 -1.35
C SER A 225 17.99 -8.57 -0.26
N THR A 226 18.79 -9.55 -0.68
CA THR A 226 19.46 -10.47 0.23
C THR A 226 20.97 -10.32 0.09
N ARG A 227 21.67 -10.26 1.22
CA ARG A 227 23.13 -10.30 1.26
C ARG A 227 23.57 -11.53 2.04
N LYS A 228 24.61 -12.19 1.53
CA LYS A 228 25.21 -13.34 2.19
C LYS A 228 26.20 -12.87 3.25
N TYR A 229 26.00 -13.40 4.45
CA TYR A 229 26.93 -13.30 5.56
C TYR A 229 27.16 -14.70 6.12
N TYR A 230 28.10 -14.82 7.03
CA TYR A 230 28.38 -16.05 7.74
C TYR A 230 28.47 -15.79 9.23
N ILE A 231 28.26 -16.82 10.03
CA ILE A 231 28.38 -16.73 11.48
C ILE A 231 29.40 -17.73 12.02
N ARG A 232 30.36 -17.20 12.77
CA ARG A 232 31.47 -17.96 13.36
C ARG A 232 31.01 -18.74 14.59
N GLY A 233 31.59 -19.92 14.78
CA GLY A 233 31.49 -20.70 16.02
C GLY A 233 30.15 -21.37 16.28
N LEU A 234 29.27 -21.49 15.27
CA LEU A 234 28.05 -22.30 15.41
C LEU A 234 28.36 -23.79 15.42
N LYS A 235 27.52 -24.54 16.13
CA LYS A 235 27.57 -26.00 16.19
C LYS A 235 26.67 -26.60 15.11
N TRP A 236 27.16 -27.65 14.45
CA TRP A 236 26.37 -28.43 13.50
C TRP A 236 25.75 -29.64 14.19
N ASN A 237 24.43 -29.66 14.37
CA ASN A 237 23.64 -30.74 14.96
C ASN A 237 22.40 -31.03 14.09
N LYS A 238 22.53 -31.93 13.10
CA LYS A 238 21.50 -32.16 12.05
C LYS A 238 21.10 -30.87 11.30
N GLY A 239 21.98 -29.87 11.30
CA GLY A 239 21.74 -28.50 10.83
C GLY A 239 22.52 -27.50 11.70
N TRP A 240 22.59 -26.24 11.28
CA TRP A 240 23.17 -25.18 12.11
C TRP A 240 22.23 -24.80 13.25
N ASP A 241 22.73 -24.80 14.49
CA ASP A 241 22.01 -24.32 15.67
C ASP A 241 22.27 -22.83 15.89
N TYR A 242 21.22 -22.00 15.78
CA TYR A 242 21.30 -20.54 15.89
C TYR A 242 20.84 -20.02 17.27
N THR A 243 20.56 -20.89 18.24
CA THR A 243 19.90 -20.52 19.50
C THR A 243 20.69 -19.46 20.30
N ASP A 244 22.02 -19.62 20.37
CA ASP A 244 22.93 -18.70 21.07
C ASP A 244 23.74 -17.80 20.11
N ALA A 245 23.28 -17.67 18.87
CA ALA A 245 23.96 -16.93 17.84
C ALA A 245 24.01 -15.42 18.18
N LYS A 246 25.22 -14.88 18.31
CA LYS A 246 25.43 -13.47 18.63
C LYS A 246 25.77 -12.65 17.39
N VAL A 247 25.32 -11.39 17.37
CA VAL A 247 25.49 -10.48 16.22
C VAL A 247 26.97 -10.15 15.96
N GLU A 248 27.80 -10.13 17.00
CA GLU A 248 29.25 -9.93 16.90
C GLU A 248 29.98 -11.05 16.14
N ASN A 249 29.38 -12.23 16.03
CA ASN A 249 29.99 -13.37 15.34
C ASN A 249 29.74 -13.35 13.83
N ILE A 250 28.99 -12.35 13.33
CA ILE A 250 28.68 -12.21 11.91
C ILE A 250 29.90 -11.67 11.16
N THR A 251 30.27 -12.35 10.08
CA THR A 251 31.41 -12.08 9.22
C THR A 251 31.04 -12.20 7.74
N THR A 252 31.90 -11.71 6.85
CA THR A 252 31.83 -11.92 5.40
C THR A 252 32.70 -13.10 4.93
N GLU A 253 33.50 -13.70 5.82
CA GLU A 253 34.40 -14.82 5.51
C GLU A 253 33.71 -16.19 5.59
N ARG A 254 33.99 -17.05 4.62
CA ARG A 254 33.29 -18.34 4.42
C ARG A 254 33.90 -19.54 5.17
N GLU A 255 34.96 -19.39 5.93
CA GLU A 255 35.71 -20.55 6.44
C GLU A 255 35.01 -21.29 7.59
N LYS A 256 34.43 -22.47 7.28
CA LYS A 256 33.71 -23.38 8.22
C LYS A 256 32.54 -22.73 8.99
N ASN A 257 32.00 -21.63 8.47
CA ASN A 257 30.94 -20.85 9.09
C ASN A 257 29.56 -21.21 8.52
N ALA A 258 28.52 -21.00 9.32
CA ALA A 258 27.14 -21.15 8.83
C ALA A 258 26.76 -19.99 7.93
N GLU A 259 26.15 -20.27 6.78
CA GLU A 259 25.62 -19.22 5.89
C GLU A 259 24.38 -18.57 6.51
N LEU A 260 24.31 -17.24 6.42
CA LEU A 260 23.18 -16.42 6.81
C LEU A 260 22.78 -15.57 5.60
N ASN A 261 21.58 -15.80 5.07
CA ASN A 261 20.99 -14.89 4.09
C ASN A 261 20.30 -13.77 4.86
N ILE A 262 20.94 -12.61 4.94
CA ILE A 262 20.42 -11.44 5.65
C ILE A 262 19.61 -10.58 4.69
N TYR A 263 18.38 -10.27 5.09
CA TYR A 263 17.56 -9.30 4.38
C TYR A 263 18.03 -7.87 4.62
N THR A 264 18.06 -7.11 3.53
CA THR A 264 18.28 -5.68 3.53
C THR A 264 17.42 -5.02 2.45
N CYS A 265 16.90 -3.85 2.74
CA CYS A 265 16.03 -3.12 1.82
C CYS A 265 16.78 -1.94 1.21
N SER A 266 16.37 -1.54 0.01
CA SER A 266 16.70 -0.19 -0.44
C SER A 266 16.01 0.82 0.48
N ASN A 267 16.74 1.86 0.91
CA ASN A 267 16.13 3.00 1.60
C ASN A 267 15.30 3.89 0.66
N ASP A 268 15.25 3.56 -0.64
CA ASP A 268 14.55 4.31 -1.67
C ASP A 268 13.41 3.48 -2.27
N TRP A 269 12.17 3.96 -2.07
CA TRP A 269 10.96 3.36 -2.64
C TRP A 269 10.97 3.34 -4.17
N TRP A 270 11.68 4.23 -4.85
CA TRP A 270 11.74 4.23 -6.31
C TRP A 270 12.40 2.98 -6.88
N ASN A 271 13.30 2.34 -6.14
CA ASN A 271 13.83 1.03 -6.53
C ASN A 271 12.76 -0.06 -6.43
N ALA A 272 11.92 0.00 -5.41
CA ALA A 272 10.80 -0.93 -5.26
C ALA A 272 9.77 -0.73 -6.38
N VAL A 273 9.42 0.52 -6.69
CA VAL A 273 8.55 0.90 -7.83
C VAL A 273 9.11 0.35 -9.14
N LYS A 274 10.43 0.48 -9.35
CA LYS A 274 11.10 -0.09 -10.52
C LYS A 274 10.91 -1.60 -10.65
N GLN A 275 10.97 -2.33 -9.53
CA GLN A 275 10.83 -3.79 -9.50
C GLN A 275 9.38 -4.28 -9.42
N TYR A 276 8.44 -3.37 -9.12
CA TYR A 276 7.02 -3.65 -9.04
C TYR A 276 6.48 -4.11 -10.40
N ASN A 277 6.85 -3.38 -11.45
CA ASN A 277 6.54 -3.77 -12.81
C ASN A 277 7.58 -4.78 -13.32
N GLY A 278 7.11 -6.01 -13.64
CA GLY A 278 7.94 -7.08 -14.19
C GLY A 278 8.42 -6.86 -15.64
N SER A 279 7.90 -5.83 -16.33
CA SER A 279 8.23 -5.51 -17.72
C SER A 279 9.72 -5.15 -17.92
N PRO A 280 10.29 -5.40 -19.12
CA PRO A 280 11.60 -4.86 -19.51
C PRO A 280 11.67 -3.33 -19.50
N LYS A 281 10.53 -2.62 -19.56
CA LYS A 281 10.42 -1.15 -19.61
C LYS A 281 10.31 -0.50 -18.23
N LYS A 282 11.15 -0.93 -17.28
CA LYS A 282 11.06 -0.50 -15.87
C LYS A 282 11.31 0.99 -15.70
N GLU A 283 12.21 1.56 -16.49
CA GLU A 283 12.56 2.98 -16.49
C GLU A 283 11.40 3.85 -16.98
N GLU A 284 10.73 3.44 -18.05
CA GLU A 284 9.52 4.12 -18.55
C GLU A 284 8.41 4.11 -17.49
N TYR A 285 8.24 2.98 -16.79
CA TYR A 285 7.27 2.85 -15.71
C TYR A 285 7.56 3.80 -14.56
N VAL A 286 8.80 3.82 -14.04
CA VAL A 286 9.22 4.72 -12.96
C VAL A 286 9.06 6.18 -13.35
N ARG A 287 9.42 6.53 -14.59
CA ARG A 287 9.24 7.90 -15.11
C ARG A 287 7.78 8.32 -15.07
N ALA A 288 6.87 7.46 -15.56
CA ALA A 288 5.43 7.77 -15.54
C ALA A 288 4.87 7.91 -14.11
N VAL A 289 5.28 7.06 -13.16
CA VAL A 289 4.88 7.22 -11.75
C VAL A 289 5.43 8.51 -11.16
N ARG A 290 6.68 8.88 -11.48
CA ARG A 290 7.29 10.15 -11.04
C ARG A 290 6.56 11.36 -11.59
N GLU A 291 6.14 11.34 -12.84
CA GLU A 291 5.37 12.43 -13.45
C GLU A 291 4.06 12.66 -12.71
N TYR A 292 3.34 11.59 -12.33
CA TYR A 292 2.15 11.71 -11.49
C TYR A 292 2.47 12.25 -10.10
N TYR A 293 3.50 11.72 -9.46
CA TYR A 293 3.92 12.16 -8.12
C TYR A 293 4.34 13.63 -8.08
N GLN A 294 5.06 14.11 -9.10
CA GLN A 294 5.54 15.50 -9.19
C GLN A 294 4.43 16.51 -9.52
N LYS A 295 3.38 16.08 -10.20
CA LYS A 295 2.18 16.90 -10.47
C LYS A 295 1.20 16.93 -9.29
N ALA A 296 1.59 16.40 -8.13
CA ALA A 296 0.72 16.34 -6.97
C ALA A 296 0.70 17.67 -6.20
N SER A 297 -0.49 18.09 -5.78
CA SER A 297 -0.71 19.28 -4.95
C SER A 297 -1.37 18.90 -3.63
N ILE A 298 -1.16 19.73 -2.60
CA ILE A 298 -1.81 19.55 -1.31
C ILE A 298 -3.33 19.54 -1.53
N PRO A 299 -4.05 18.55 -0.97
CA PRO A 299 -5.48 18.45 -1.15
C PRO A 299 -6.21 19.62 -0.48
N THR A 300 -7.16 20.19 -1.20
CA THR A 300 -8.19 21.06 -0.61
C THR A 300 -9.50 20.31 -0.48
N CYS A 301 -10.42 20.85 0.30
CA CYS A 301 -11.76 20.26 0.40
C CYS A 301 -12.44 20.20 -0.98
N GLU A 302 -12.36 21.27 -1.77
CA GLU A 302 -12.96 21.38 -3.11
C GLU A 302 -12.53 20.29 -4.07
N ASP A 303 -11.31 19.76 -3.92
CA ASP A 303 -10.82 18.66 -4.75
C ASP A 303 -11.64 17.37 -4.60
N TYR A 304 -12.37 17.21 -3.49
CA TYR A 304 -13.16 16.03 -3.15
C TYR A 304 -14.66 16.24 -3.32
N TYR A 305 -15.14 17.44 -3.69
CA TYR A 305 -16.57 17.67 -3.92
C TYR A 305 -16.84 17.74 -5.41
N VAL A 306 -17.82 16.95 -5.85
CA VAL A 306 -18.42 17.11 -7.18
C VAL A 306 -19.89 17.42 -6.94
N ASP A 307 -20.25 18.68 -7.19
CA ASP A 307 -21.60 19.20 -7.06
C ASP A 307 -22.46 18.73 -8.23
N ASP A 308 -23.39 17.81 -7.96
CA ASP A 308 -24.51 17.55 -8.86
C ASP A 308 -25.83 17.97 -8.17
N LYS A 309 -25.96 19.23 -7.77
CA LYS A 309 -27.22 19.91 -7.36
C LYS A 309 -27.94 19.42 -6.09
N ASN A 310 -27.46 18.42 -5.36
CA ASN A 310 -28.08 17.95 -4.12
C ASN A 310 -27.05 17.34 -3.15
N TYR A 311 -26.58 18.13 -2.18
CA TYR A 311 -26.16 17.55 -0.90
C TYR A 311 -26.96 18.20 0.24
N ILE A 312 -27.72 17.35 0.93
CA ILE A 312 -28.55 17.64 2.10
C ILE A 312 -27.71 18.36 3.15
N ARG A 313 -28.30 19.40 3.76
CA ARG A 313 -27.67 20.21 4.82
C ARG A 313 -27.02 19.30 5.87
N PRO A 314 -25.75 19.52 6.25
CA PRO A 314 -25.16 18.79 7.36
C PRO A 314 -25.98 19.09 8.63
N TYR A 315 -26.50 18.05 9.27
CA TYR A 315 -26.90 18.15 10.66
C TYR A 315 -25.61 18.28 11.48
N VAL A 316 -25.36 19.49 11.96
CA VAL A 316 -24.36 19.78 12.99
C VAL A 316 -25.11 19.72 14.31
N PRO A 317 -24.90 18.71 15.17
CA PRO A 317 -25.09 18.94 16.59
C PRO A 317 -24.02 19.96 16.99
N GLU A 318 -24.45 21.13 17.41
CA GLU A 318 -23.58 22.12 18.05
C GLU A 318 -22.84 21.45 19.21
N SER A 319 -21.56 21.78 19.34
CA SER A 319 -20.62 21.42 20.43
C SER A 319 -20.11 19.97 20.50
N ILE A 320 -18.80 19.81 20.20
CA ILE A 320 -17.85 19.01 20.99
C ILE A 320 -16.64 19.89 21.25
#